data_AF-A0A1Q3T1W8-F1
#
_entry.id   AF-A0A1Q3T1W8-F1
#
_cell.length_a   1.000
_cell.length_b   1.000
_cell.length_c   1.000
_cell.angle_alpha   90.00
_cell.angle_beta   90.00
_cell.angle_gamma   90.00
#
_symmetry.space_group_name_H-M   'P 1'
#
loop_
_entity.id
_entity.type
_entity.pdbx_description
1 polymer ?
#
loop_
_entity_poly.entity_id
_entity_poly.type
_entity_poly.pdbx_seq_one_letter_code
_entity_poly.pdbx_strand_id
1 'polypeptide(L)'
;MLQMNKMPELELLERSVISVKMHGDAPEVTYADQNWQVVNSKLNWVNSTHSRWVSLGSTKERERLFFDENSDPVLVIKHKAEHACRGKDISETLTLVNTLINELTAIEGISDRGVERSLDAKLAQFLIQKRTMLHPDAHIDVHFDELVEKKILVCRHKGLLAASILAHLVEKGLLPEGCVRQYRSSLKVNGNYIGAHTWAVYRDSTTGDLWMCDPRWRTAKNVTKEFEDLAQKYGDPTLSDMIKRLEIEDRLFLIEEVVAHEEAKEDKEEKKEEIKVVSLPPTPVEKKPSPSNFDLWKQGKGSYRLGYGLKYMLGYGAQETQPKEQPKEKSDYDKWVEGDKQSYRFGYYTYWAIKAANGSGPTVSEPQITTTNNKILVK
;
A
#
# COMPACT_ATOMS: atom_id res chain seq x y z
N MET A 1 33.14 10.29 -0.10
CA MET A 1 31.91 11.11 -0.18
C MET A 1 31.28 10.89 -1.55
N LEU A 2 30.32 9.96 -1.66
CA LEU A 2 29.45 9.87 -2.83
C LEU A 2 28.60 11.14 -2.84
N GLN A 3 28.77 12.00 -3.85
CA GLN A 3 27.79 13.05 -4.12
C GLN A 3 26.48 12.35 -4.49
N MET A 4 25.60 12.17 -3.51
CA MET A 4 24.20 11.87 -3.75
C MET A 4 23.64 13.06 -4.53
N ASN A 5 23.66 12.97 -5.85
CA ASN A 5 22.89 13.84 -6.72
C ASN A 5 21.49 13.93 -6.12
N LYS A 6 21.05 15.15 -5.78
CA LYS A 6 19.70 15.44 -5.25
C LYS A 6 18.69 14.63 -6.04
N MET A 7 18.22 13.51 -5.48
CA MET A 7 17.16 12.74 -6.10
C MET A 7 15.93 13.65 -6.14
N PRO A 8 15.14 13.62 -7.21
CA PRO A 8 13.96 14.47 -7.36
C PRO A 8 12.85 13.96 -6.43
N GLU A 9 12.99 14.17 -5.12
CA GLU A 9 11.96 13.93 -4.10
C GLU A 9 10.75 14.86 -4.27
N LEU A 10 10.88 15.92 -5.07
CA LEU A 10 9.97 17.07 -5.07
C LEU A 10 8.77 17.00 -6.04
N GLU A 11 8.65 15.99 -6.93
CA GLU A 11 7.57 15.98 -7.93
C GLU A 11 6.59 14.81 -7.87
N LEU A 12 6.88 13.74 -7.12
CA LEU A 12 5.93 12.64 -6.93
C LEU A 12 5.06 12.93 -5.70
N LEU A 13 4.14 13.89 -5.84
CA LEU A 13 3.19 14.26 -4.78
C LEU A 13 2.35 13.05 -4.36
N GLU A 14 2.80 12.39 -3.30
CA GLU A 14 2.04 11.37 -2.61
C GLU A 14 0.71 11.96 -2.15
N ARG A 15 -0.41 11.25 -2.34
CA ARG A 15 -1.69 11.71 -1.77
C ARG A 15 -1.67 11.84 -0.24
N SER A 16 -0.72 11.19 0.42
CA SER A 16 -0.40 11.34 1.84
C SER A 16 0.07 12.76 2.19
N VAL A 17 0.62 13.55 1.25
CA VAL A 17 0.87 14.98 1.49
C VAL A 17 -0.45 15.74 1.75
N ILE A 18 -1.53 15.31 1.10
CA ILE A 18 -2.86 15.92 1.33
C ILE A 18 -3.37 15.54 2.73
N SER A 19 -3.19 14.30 3.17
CA SER A 19 -3.59 13.92 4.53
C SER A 19 -2.72 14.58 5.59
N VAL A 20 -1.41 14.73 5.35
CA VAL A 20 -0.48 15.45 6.24
C VAL A 20 -0.93 16.90 6.43
N LYS A 21 -1.32 17.60 5.36
CA LYS A 21 -1.87 18.96 5.46
C LYS A 21 -3.16 19.03 6.31
N MET A 22 -3.94 17.96 6.35
CA MET A 22 -5.23 17.92 7.05
C MET A 22 -5.14 17.44 8.50
N HIS A 23 -4.17 16.58 8.80
CA HIS A 23 -4.08 15.86 10.07
C HIS A 23 -2.76 16.08 10.82
N GLY A 24 -1.82 16.82 10.24
CA GLY A 24 -0.45 16.93 10.73
C GLY A 24 0.47 15.86 10.16
N ASP A 25 1.77 16.04 10.38
CA ASP A 25 2.85 15.15 9.95
C ASP A 25 3.29 14.15 11.03
N ALA A 26 2.53 14.07 12.13
CA ALA A 26 2.81 13.12 13.20
C ALA A 26 2.80 11.68 12.65
N PRO A 27 3.84 10.88 12.95
CA PRO A 27 3.92 9.50 12.48
C PRO A 27 2.92 8.58 13.18
N GLU A 28 2.36 9.03 14.31
CA GLU A 28 1.41 8.28 15.13
C GLU A 28 0.20 9.13 15.50
N VAL A 29 -0.92 8.47 15.75
CA VAL A 29 -2.14 9.06 16.33
C VAL A 29 -2.53 8.27 17.57
N THR A 30 -2.72 8.96 18.68
CA THR A 30 -3.29 8.35 19.89
C THR A 30 -4.82 8.28 19.77
N TYR A 31 -5.39 7.09 19.94
CA TYR A 31 -6.82 6.83 19.93
C TYR A 31 -7.14 5.72 20.94
N ALA A 32 -8.13 5.95 21.81
CA ALA A 32 -8.52 5.03 22.89
C ALA A 32 -7.31 4.54 23.72
N ASP A 33 -6.46 5.48 24.16
CA ASP A 33 -5.25 5.23 24.96
C ASP A 33 -4.20 4.30 24.29
N GLN A 34 -4.28 4.16 22.97
CA GLN A 34 -3.34 3.38 22.16
C GLN A 34 -2.72 4.24 21.06
N ASN A 35 -1.46 3.98 20.73
CA ASN A 35 -0.79 4.61 19.59
C ASN A 35 -1.01 3.79 18.31
N TRP A 36 -1.33 4.50 17.24
CA TRP A 36 -1.59 3.94 15.92
C TRP A 36 -0.64 4.57 14.90
N GLN A 37 0.09 3.73 14.17
CA GLN A 37 1.05 4.18 13.19
C GLN A 37 0.34 4.68 11.93
N VAL A 38 0.70 5.87 11.44
CA VAL A 38 0.10 6.43 10.22
C VAL A 38 0.58 5.65 9.00
N VAL A 39 -0.37 5.16 8.20
CA VAL A 39 -0.06 4.49 6.94
C VAL A 39 0.41 5.49 5.91
N ASN A 40 1.53 5.17 5.27
CA ASN A 40 2.03 5.83 4.07
C ASN A 40 2.57 4.79 3.09
N SER A 41 2.83 5.17 1.85
CA SER A 41 3.27 4.20 0.84
C SER A 41 4.77 3.89 0.86
N LYS A 42 5.55 4.46 1.79
CA LYS A 42 6.95 4.09 2.00
C LYS A 42 7.06 2.80 2.80
N LEU A 43 6.10 2.58 3.71
CA LEU A 43 6.02 1.43 4.59
C LEU A 43 6.07 0.11 3.82
N ASN A 44 7.11 -0.69 4.08
CA ASN A 44 7.14 -2.11 3.77
C ASN A 44 6.46 -2.89 4.89
N TRP A 45 5.31 -3.48 4.60
CA TRP A 45 4.50 -4.19 5.58
C TRP A 45 5.17 -5.46 6.10
N VAL A 46 6.02 -6.11 5.28
CA VAL A 46 6.72 -7.37 5.66
C VAL A 46 7.68 -7.15 6.84
N ASN A 47 8.30 -5.97 6.94
CA ASN A 47 9.34 -5.68 7.92
C ASN A 47 8.82 -4.83 9.09
N SER A 48 7.53 -4.53 9.11
CA SER A 48 6.95 -3.73 10.18
C SER A 48 6.73 -4.57 11.43
N THR A 49 7.12 -4.03 12.58
CA THR A 49 6.78 -4.60 13.89
C THR A 49 5.42 -4.10 14.42
N HIS A 50 4.83 -3.08 13.76
CA HIS A 50 3.54 -2.52 14.14
C HIS A 50 2.40 -3.38 13.63
N SER A 51 1.34 -3.52 14.43
CA SER A 51 0.09 -4.16 14.05
C SER A 51 -1.10 -3.20 14.01
N ARG A 52 -0.93 -1.96 14.48
CA ARG A 52 -2.00 -0.97 14.60
C ARG A 52 -1.74 0.21 13.70
N TRP A 53 -2.62 0.38 12.74
CA TRP A 53 -2.47 1.31 11.64
C TRP A 53 -3.62 2.31 11.59
N VAL A 54 -3.30 3.56 11.27
CA VAL A 54 -4.31 4.58 10.97
C VAL A 54 -4.10 5.13 9.56
N SER A 55 -5.11 4.99 8.72
CA SER A 55 -5.14 5.61 7.39
C SER A 55 -5.90 6.91 7.46
N LEU A 56 -5.22 8.01 7.10
CA LEU A 56 -5.74 9.35 7.25
C LEU A 56 -6.49 9.83 6.00
N GLY A 57 -7.68 10.40 6.24
CA GLY A 57 -8.49 11.05 5.25
C GLY A 57 -7.78 12.23 4.58
N SER A 58 -8.26 12.63 3.40
CA SER A 58 -7.80 13.86 2.74
C SER A 58 -8.69 15.06 3.01
N THR A 59 -9.75 14.90 3.80
CA THR A 59 -10.71 15.95 4.19
C THR A 59 -11.35 15.58 5.54
N LYS A 60 -12.04 16.51 6.21
CA LYS A 60 -12.76 16.23 7.47
C LYS A 60 -13.93 15.26 7.24
N GLU A 61 -14.53 15.24 6.06
CA GLU A 61 -15.66 14.36 5.72
C GLU A 61 -15.24 12.91 5.50
N ARG A 62 -13.93 12.65 5.39
CA ARG A 62 -13.37 11.30 5.34
C ARG A 62 -13.03 10.81 6.74
N GLU A 63 -13.10 9.49 6.90
CA GLU A 63 -12.72 8.83 8.12
C GLU A 63 -11.20 8.82 8.35
N ARG A 64 -10.81 8.83 9.63
CA ARG A 64 -9.56 8.21 10.09
C ARG A 64 -9.88 6.73 10.28
N LEU A 65 -9.29 5.89 9.44
CA LEU A 65 -9.55 4.46 9.48
C LEU A 65 -8.53 3.76 10.37
N PHE A 66 -8.99 3.17 11.45
CA PHE A 66 -8.19 2.39 12.39
C PHE A 66 -8.22 0.91 12.00
N PHE A 67 -7.06 0.34 11.69
CA PHE A 67 -6.88 -1.02 11.19
C PHE A 67 -5.91 -1.79 12.11
N ASP A 68 -6.44 -2.74 12.88
CA ASP A 68 -5.63 -3.61 13.74
C ASP A 68 -5.45 -4.96 13.04
N GLU A 69 -4.21 -5.31 12.73
CA GLU A 69 -3.85 -6.57 12.09
C GLU A 69 -4.16 -7.81 12.94
N ASN A 70 -4.37 -7.60 14.23
CA ASN A 70 -4.70 -8.63 15.21
C ASN A 70 -6.19 -8.64 15.56
N SER A 71 -7.04 -7.88 14.87
CA SER A 71 -8.48 -8.00 15.07
C SER A 71 -9.01 -9.34 14.55
N ASP A 72 -10.07 -9.86 15.19
CA ASP A 72 -10.63 -11.17 14.84
C ASP A 72 -10.99 -11.29 13.34
N PRO A 73 -11.67 -10.30 12.70
CA PRO A 73 -11.97 -10.39 11.28
C PRO A 73 -10.72 -10.47 10.40
N VAL A 74 -9.65 -9.75 10.77
CA VAL A 74 -8.39 -9.73 10.02
C VAL A 74 -7.62 -11.03 10.19
N LEU A 75 -7.53 -11.56 11.41
CA LEU A 75 -6.90 -12.86 11.67
C LEU A 75 -7.62 -14.00 10.95
N VAL A 76 -8.96 -14.00 10.96
CA VAL A 76 -9.76 -15.01 10.26
C VAL A 76 -9.45 -15.01 8.76
N ILE A 77 -9.38 -13.85 8.11
CA ILE A 77 -9.08 -13.81 6.67
C ILE A 77 -7.61 -14.12 6.36
N LYS A 78 -6.65 -13.72 7.21
CA LYS A 78 -5.25 -14.12 7.08
C LYS A 78 -5.08 -15.64 7.14
N HIS A 79 -5.74 -16.32 8.08
CA HIS A 79 -5.72 -17.77 8.17
C HIS A 79 -6.40 -18.46 6.98
N LYS A 80 -7.51 -17.91 6.48
CA LYS A 80 -8.13 -18.41 5.25
C LYS A 80 -7.19 -18.27 4.04
N ALA A 81 -6.53 -17.13 3.90
CA ALA A 81 -5.55 -16.89 2.84
C ALA A 81 -4.37 -17.87 2.95
N GLU A 82 -3.83 -18.06 4.16
CA GLU A 82 -2.74 -19.01 4.41
C GLU A 82 -3.13 -20.42 3.95
N HIS A 83 -4.33 -20.90 4.30
CA HIS A 83 -4.78 -22.22 3.88
C HIS A 83 -4.99 -22.32 2.36
N ALA A 84 -5.63 -21.30 1.75
CA ALA A 84 -5.96 -21.30 0.33
C ALA A 84 -4.74 -21.21 -0.59
N CYS A 85 -3.67 -20.55 -0.16
CA CYS A 85 -2.50 -20.26 -0.98
C CYS A 85 -1.39 -21.33 -0.90
N ARG A 86 -1.55 -22.39 -0.10
CA ARG A 86 -0.55 -23.46 0.01
C ARG A 86 -0.32 -24.15 -1.34
N GLY A 87 0.93 -24.17 -1.78
CA GLY A 87 1.36 -24.81 -3.02
C GLY A 87 0.91 -24.08 -4.30
N LYS A 88 0.48 -22.82 -4.18
CA LYS A 88 0.09 -21.96 -5.31
C LYS A 88 1.28 -21.15 -5.79
N ASP A 89 1.27 -20.80 -7.08
CA ASP A 89 2.24 -19.84 -7.60
C ASP A 89 1.89 -18.40 -7.16
N ILE A 90 2.76 -17.43 -7.48
CA ILE A 90 2.55 -16.02 -7.12
C ILE A 90 1.23 -15.49 -7.71
N SER A 91 0.97 -15.76 -8.98
CA SER A 91 -0.21 -15.23 -9.68
C SER A 91 -1.50 -15.77 -9.09
N GLU A 92 -1.56 -17.09 -8.85
CA GLU A 92 -2.69 -17.75 -8.20
C GLU A 92 -2.88 -17.26 -6.77
N THR A 93 -1.81 -17.13 -6.00
CA THR A 93 -1.84 -16.64 -4.61
C THR A 93 -2.43 -15.23 -4.53
N LEU A 94 -1.91 -14.29 -5.33
CA LEU A 94 -2.39 -12.91 -5.32
C LEU A 94 -3.85 -12.81 -5.83
N THR A 95 -4.22 -13.66 -6.79
CA THR A 95 -5.60 -13.76 -7.30
C THR A 95 -6.55 -14.26 -6.20
N LEU A 96 -6.16 -15.28 -5.43
CA LEU A 96 -6.95 -15.77 -4.29
C LEU A 96 -7.11 -14.70 -3.20
N VAL A 97 -6.08 -13.90 -2.94
CA VAL A 97 -6.17 -12.77 -1.99
C VAL A 97 -7.23 -11.76 -2.45
N ASN A 98 -7.26 -11.38 -3.73
CA ASN A 98 -8.31 -10.52 -4.28
C ASN A 98 -9.71 -11.13 -4.08
N THR A 99 -9.87 -12.43 -4.36
CA THR A 99 -11.15 -13.14 -4.17
C THR A 99 -11.61 -13.09 -2.72
N LEU A 100 -10.75 -13.48 -1.77
CA LEU A 100 -11.09 -13.50 -0.34
C LEU A 100 -11.48 -12.11 0.18
N ILE A 101 -10.80 -11.06 -0.25
CA ILE A 101 -11.14 -9.69 0.15
C ILE A 101 -12.50 -9.27 -0.41
N ASN A 102 -12.82 -9.67 -1.64
CA ASN A 102 -14.11 -9.35 -2.26
C ASN A 102 -15.29 -10.08 -1.61
N GLU A 103 -15.07 -11.30 -1.10
CA GLU A 103 -16.08 -12.05 -0.33
C GLU A 103 -16.58 -11.27 0.90
N LEU A 104 -15.73 -10.43 1.52
CA LEU A 104 -16.12 -9.60 2.67
C LEU A 104 -17.22 -8.59 2.31
N THR A 105 -17.36 -8.24 1.04
CA THR A 105 -18.40 -7.32 0.55
C THR A 105 -19.48 -8.01 -0.26
N ALA A 106 -19.39 -9.33 -0.45
CA ALA A 106 -20.33 -10.06 -1.30
C ALA A 106 -21.76 -10.00 -0.75
N ILE A 107 -22.71 -9.76 -1.66
CA ILE A 107 -24.14 -9.73 -1.40
C ILE A 107 -24.80 -10.75 -2.32
N GLU A 108 -25.56 -11.65 -1.72
CA GLU A 108 -26.27 -12.70 -2.46
C GLU A 108 -27.16 -12.11 -3.55
N GLY A 109 -27.10 -12.69 -4.76
CA GLY A 109 -27.86 -12.22 -5.92
C GLY A 109 -27.31 -10.96 -6.60
N ILE A 110 -26.25 -10.33 -6.09
CA ILE A 110 -25.62 -9.15 -6.71
C ILE A 110 -24.24 -9.51 -7.24
N SER A 111 -23.98 -9.20 -8.51
CA SER A 111 -22.64 -9.37 -9.09
C SER A 111 -21.58 -8.51 -8.38
N ASP A 112 -20.33 -8.95 -8.38
CA ASP A 112 -19.18 -8.20 -7.82
C ASP A 112 -19.16 -6.75 -8.31
N ARG A 113 -19.40 -6.54 -9.61
CA ARG A 113 -19.45 -5.21 -10.23
C ARG A 113 -20.60 -4.36 -9.70
N GLY A 114 -21.76 -4.97 -9.45
CA GLY A 114 -22.91 -4.29 -8.86
C GLY A 114 -22.63 -3.89 -7.41
N VAL A 115 -21.99 -4.76 -6.65
CA VAL A 115 -21.53 -4.47 -5.28
C VAL A 115 -20.56 -3.29 -5.30
N GLU A 116 -19.45 -3.38 -6.05
CA GLU A 116 -18.41 -2.34 -6.13
C GLU A 116 -18.99 -0.95 -6.44
N ARG A 117 -19.91 -0.85 -7.41
CA ARG A 117 -20.57 0.42 -7.75
C ARG A 117 -21.40 1.01 -6.62
N SER A 118 -21.92 0.17 -5.72
CA SER A 118 -22.76 0.60 -4.61
C SER A 118 -21.97 1.00 -3.37
N LEU A 119 -20.73 0.53 -3.21
CA LEU A 119 -19.96 0.65 -1.96
C LEU A 119 -19.64 2.10 -1.62
N ASP A 120 -19.26 2.92 -2.60
CA ASP A 120 -18.93 4.33 -2.36
C ASP A 120 -20.15 5.11 -1.83
N ALA A 121 -21.34 4.87 -2.39
CA ALA A 121 -22.58 5.50 -1.94
C ALA A 121 -22.98 5.04 -0.53
N LYS A 122 -22.88 3.73 -0.25
CA LYS A 122 -23.17 3.17 1.09
C LYS A 122 -22.21 3.72 2.14
N LEU A 123 -20.92 3.79 1.82
CA LEU A 123 -19.92 4.35 2.71
C LEU A 123 -20.17 5.85 2.94
N ALA A 124 -20.49 6.62 1.91
CA ALA A 124 -20.82 8.03 2.06
C ALA A 124 -22.02 8.22 3.01
N GLN A 125 -23.08 7.44 2.86
CA GLN A 125 -24.24 7.48 3.75
C GLN A 125 -23.87 7.15 5.20
N PHE A 126 -23.06 6.11 5.40
CA PHE A 126 -22.56 5.72 6.72
C PHE A 126 -21.74 6.85 7.38
N LEU A 127 -20.83 7.48 6.64
CA LEU A 127 -20.01 8.57 7.15
C LEU A 127 -20.82 9.83 7.46
N ILE A 128 -21.85 10.14 6.67
CA ILE A 128 -22.80 11.22 6.96
C ILE A 128 -23.50 10.97 8.29
N GLN A 129 -23.99 9.75 8.53
CA GLN A 129 -24.63 9.38 9.79
C GLN A 129 -23.67 9.48 10.98
N LYS A 130 -22.42 9.00 10.83
CA LYS A 130 -21.39 9.19 11.87
C LYS A 130 -21.15 10.67 12.16
N ARG A 131 -21.03 11.50 11.12
CA ARG A 131 -20.79 12.94 11.23
C ARG A 131 -21.89 13.67 11.99
N THR A 132 -23.16 13.29 11.86
CA THR A 132 -24.27 13.94 12.58
C THR A 132 -24.25 13.70 14.09
N MET A 133 -23.49 12.69 14.56
CA MET A 133 -23.36 12.35 15.98
C MET A 133 -22.12 13.00 16.63
N LEU A 134 -21.31 13.73 15.86
CA LEU A 134 -20.02 14.26 16.28
C LEU A 134 -20.05 15.79 16.37
N HIS A 135 -19.17 16.35 17.21
CA HIS A 135 -18.89 17.78 17.19
C HIS A 135 -18.39 18.20 15.78
N PRO A 136 -18.72 19.41 15.28
CA PRO A 136 -18.30 19.86 13.95
C PRO A 136 -16.80 19.74 13.65
N ASP A 137 -15.96 19.94 14.68
CA ASP A 137 -14.50 19.85 14.57
C ASP A 137 -13.91 18.47 14.84
N ALA A 138 -14.70 17.51 15.32
CA ALA A 138 -14.21 16.17 15.55
C ALA A 138 -13.88 15.45 14.23
N HIS A 139 -12.91 14.54 14.27
CA HIS A 139 -12.67 13.61 13.16
C HIS A 139 -13.69 12.48 13.18
N ILE A 140 -14.00 11.91 12.01
CA ILE A 140 -14.80 10.70 11.93
C ILE A 140 -13.86 9.51 12.14
N ASP A 141 -13.92 8.90 13.30
CA ASP A 141 -13.09 7.73 13.62
C ASP A 141 -13.87 6.45 13.33
N VAL A 142 -13.27 5.55 12.56
CA VAL A 142 -13.92 4.30 12.13
C VAL A 142 -12.93 3.15 12.25
N HIS A 143 -13.34 2.09 12.96
CA HIS A 143 -12.60 0.83 12.96
C HIS A 143 -12.91 0.04 11.70
N PHE A 144 -11.88 -0.62 11.16
CA PHE A 144 -12.00 -1.49 9.99
C PHE A 144 -13.06 -2.57 10.19
N ASP A 145 -13.12 -3.17 11.39
CA ASP A 145 -14.07 -4.23 11.74
C ASP A 145 -15.53 -3.79 11.57
N GLU A 146 -15.85 -2.52 11.89
CA GLU A 146 -17.20 -1.97 11.70
C GLU A 146 -17.59 -1.96 10.22
N LEU A 147 -16.61 -1.74 9.33
CA LEU A 147 -16.84 -1.74 7.88
C LEU A 147 -16.96 -3.16 7.32
N VAL A 148 -16.26 -4.14 7.90
CA VAL A 148 -16.40 -5.55 7.57
C VAL A 148 -17.80 -6.04 7.94
N GLU A 149 -18.24 -5.79 9.18
CA GLU A 149 -19.57 -6.17 9.67
C GLU A 149 -20.68 -5.60 8.78
N LYS A 150 -20.55 -4.33 8.39
CA LYS A 150 -21.52 -3.65 7.52
C LYS A 150 -21.34 -3.97 6.03
N LYS A 151 -20.33 -4.75 5.65
CA LYS A 151 -19.96 -5.06 4.25
C LYS A 151 -19.76 -3.83 3.37
N ILE A 152 -19.12 -2.78 3.90
CA ILE A 152 -18.89 -1.47 3.24
C ILE A 152 -17.39 -1.14 3.11
N LEU A 153 -16.66 -2.05 2.48
CA LEU A 153 -15.22 -1.88 2.21
C LEU A 153 -15.02 -1.33 0.80
N VAL A 154 -14.44 -0.15 0.67
CA VAL A 154 -14.04 0.41 -0.64
C VAL A 154 -12.53 0.25 -0.86
N CYS A 155 -12.02 0.71 -2.00
CA CYS A 155 -10.63 0.50 -2.41
C CYS A 155 -9.58 0.83 -1.34
N ARG A 156 -9.72 1.93 -0.61
CA ARG A 156 -8.76 2.33 0.44
C ARG A 156 -8.77 1.42 1.67
N HIS A 157 -9.88 0.73 1.94
CA HIS A 157 -9.98 -0.27 3.02
C HIS A 157 -9.42 -1.59 2.52
N LYS A 158 -9.86 -2.01 1.33
CA LYS A 158 -9.44 -3.26 0.69
C LYS A 158 -7.93 -3.31 0.43
N GLY A 159 -7.33 -2.19 0.00
CA GLY A 159 -5.88 -2.09 -0.23
C GLY A 159 -5.04 -2.23 1.03
N LEU A 160 -5.52 -1.77 2.19
CA LEU A 160 -4.83 -1.97 3.48
C LEU A 160 -4.87 -3.45 3.88
N LEU A 161 -6.05 -4.04 3.82
CA LEU A 161 -6.22 -5.46 4.12
C LEU A 161 -5.40 -6.34 3.17
N ALA A 162 -5.34 -6.00 1.88
CA ALA A 162 -4.49 -6.69 0.93
C ALA A 162 -3.02 -6.61 1.33
N ALA A 163 -2.50 -5.42 1.66
CA ALA A 163 -1.10 -5.29 2.09
C ALA A 163 -0.80 -6.13 3.34
N SER A 164 -1.69 -6.12 4.32
CA SER A 164 -1.57 -6.94 5.54
C SER A 164 -1.59 -8.45 5.27
N ILE A 165 -2.49 -8.92 4.40
CA ILE A 165 -2.55 -10.35 4.04
C ILE A 165 -1.29 -10.75 3.26
N LEU A 166 -0.85 -9.93 2.30
CA LEU A 166 0.34 -10.23 1.51
C LEU A 166 1.61 -10.29 2.37
N ALA A 167 1.77 -9.36 3.32
CA ALA A 167 2.88 -9.39 4.27
C ALA A 167 2.87 -10.68 5.10
N HIS A 168 1.71 -11.06 5.65
CA HIS A 168 1.54 -12.33 6.35
C HIS A 168 1.93 -13.55 5.48
N LEU A 169 1.55 -13.56 4.20
CA LEU A 169 1.91 -14.67 3.29
C LEU A 169 3.41 -14.74 2.99
N VAL A 170 4.10 -13.61 2.91
CA VAL A 170 5.58 -13.56 2.79
C VAL A 170 6.22 -14.10 4.07
N GLU A 171 5.78 -13.64 5.25
CA GLU A 171 6.29 -14.12 6.55
C GLU A 171 6.11 -15.63 6.76
N LYS A 172 5.03 -16.21 6.22
CA LYS A 172 4.76 -17.65 6.26
C LYS A 172 5.50 -18.45 5.18
N GLY A 173 6.25 -17.80 4.29
CA GLY A 173 6.95 -18.45 3.17
C GLY A 173 6.00 -19.05 2.13
N LEU A 174 4.77 -18.53 2.03
CA LEU A 174 3.79 -18.91 1.01
C LEU A 174 3.92 -18.04 -0.24
N LEU A 175 4.38 -16.80 -0.07
CA LEU A 175 4.98 -16.01 -1.14
C LEU A 175 6.51 -16.03 -0.98
N PRO A 176 7.27 -15.91 -2.08
CA PRO A 176 8.70 -15.66 -2.00
C PRO A 176 9.01 -14.39 -1.19
N GLU A 177 10.27 -14.25 -0.78
CA GLU A 177 10.74 -13.01 -0.17
C GLU A 177 10.50 -11.83 -1.12
N GLY A 178 10.00 -10.74 -0.56
CA GLY A 178 9.61 -9.58 -1.33
C GLY A 178 9.19 -8.41 -0.45
N CYS A 179 8.90 -7.28 -1.09
CA CYS A 179 8.40 -6.09 -0.42
C CYS A 179 6.90 -5.93 -0.68
N VAL A 180 6.14 -5.61 0.37
CA VAL A 180 4.70 -5.38 0.27
C VAL A 180 4.38 -3.96 0.70
N ARG A 181 3.66 -3.21 -0.14
CA ARG A 181 3.27 -1.83 0.17
C ARG A 181 1.81 -1.57 -0.18
N GLN A 182 1.18 -0.67 0.57
CA GLN A 182 -0.09 -0.07 0.17
C GLN A 182 0.21 1.17 -0.68
N TYR A 183 -0.37 1.25 -1.87
CA TYR A 183 -0.17 2.39 -2.77
C TYR A 183 -1.46 3.17 -2.97
N ARG A 184 -1.40 4.48 -2.74
CA ARG A 184 -2.52 5.41 -2.93
C ARG A 184 -2.16 6.44 -3.99
N SER A 185 -2.95 6.50 -5.05
CA SER A 185 -2.69 7.38 -6.17
C SER A 185 -3.90 8.18 -6.64
N SER A 186 -3.60 9.29 -7.32
CA SER A 186 -4.54 9.99 -8.19
C SER A 186 -4.45 9.36 -9.58
N LEU A 187 -5.58 8.88 -10.09
CA LEU A 187 -5.69 8.31 -11.42
C LEU A 187 -5.72 9.43 -12.47
N LYS A 188 -4.85 9.33 -13.47
CA LYS A 188 -4.68 10.33 -14.54
C LYS A 188 -4.69 9.68 -15.91
N VAL A 189 -5.78 9.80 -16.67
CA VAL A 189 -5.87 9.28 -18.03
C VAL A 189 -5.72 10.44 -19.02
N ASN A 190 -4.77 10.34 -19.95
CA ASN A 190 -4.42 11.40 -20.90
C ASN A 190 -4.13 12.75 -20.21
N GLY A 191 -3.43 12.69 -19.07
CA GLY A 191 -3.10 13.86 -18.25
C GLY A 191 -4.25 14.41 -17.39
N ASN A 192 -5.48 13.94 -17.56
CA ASN A 192 -6.64 14.42 -16.82
C ASN A 192 -6.91 13.59 -15.56
N TYR A 193 -7.14 14.26 -14.44
CA TYR A 193 -7.56 13.62 -13.19
C TYR A 193 -8.94 12.99 -13.34
N ILE A 194 -9.05 11.68 -13.10
CA ILE A 194 -10.33 10.94 -13.16
C ILE A 194 -10.79 10.43 -11.79
N GLY A 195 -9.90 10.41 -10.78
CA GLY A 195 -10.26 9.93 -9.46
C GLY A 195 -9.05 9.58 -8.60
N ALA A 196 -9.32 8.98 -7.44
CA ALA A 196 -8.29 8.45 -6.58
C ALA A 196 -8.57 6.98 -6.31
N HIS A 197 -7.51 6.19 -6.19
CA HIS A 197 -7.63 4.77 -5.96
C HIS A 197 -6.48 4.25 -5.10
N THR A 198 -6.68 3.07 -4.52
CA THR A 198 -5.74 2.46 -3.58
C THR A 198 -5.73 0.96 -3.77
N TRP A 199 -4.54 0.38 -3.78
CA TRP A 199 -4.30 -1.05 -3.96
C TRP A 199 -3.05 -1.47 -3.18
N ALA A 200 -2.81 -2.77 -3.06
CA ALA A 200 -1.53 -3.28 -2.56
C ALA A 200 -0.62 -3.65 -3.72
N VAL A 201 0.68 -3.52 -3.51
CA VAL A 201 1.72 -3.98 -4.43
C VAL A 201 2.64 -4.95 -3.72
N TYR A 202 3.10 -5.96 -4.46
CA TYR A 202 4.09 -6.93 -4.02
C TYR A 202 5.22 -6.96 -5.05
N ARG A 203 6.45 -6.72 -4.63
CA ARG A 203 7.64 -6.91 -5.46
C ARG A 203 8.38 -8.16 -5.01
N ASP A 204 8.51 -9.12 -5.90
CA ASP A 204 9.31 -10.33 -5.66
C ASP A 204 10.80 -9.97 -5.70
N SER A 205 11.54 -10.25 -4.63
CA SER A 205 12.97 -9.97 -4.53
C SER A 205 13.81 -10.85 -5.46
N THR A 206 13.30 -12.02 -5.86
CA THR A 206 14.03 -12.96 -6.71
C THR A 206 13.98 -12.57 -8.18
N THR A 207 12.78 -12.26 -8.68
CA THR A 207 12.57 -11.93 -10.10
C THR A 207 12.57 -10.43 -10.38
N GLY A 208 12.35 -9.60 -9.36
CA GLY A 208 12.10 -8.16 -9.51
C GLY A 208 10.71 -7.83 -10.03
N ASP A 209 9.87 -8.84 -10.33
CA ASP A 209 8.53 -8.64 -10.85
C ASP A 209 7.67 -7.86 -9.85
N LEU A 210 7.03 -6.81 -10.36
CA LEU A 210 6.10 -5.99 -9.60
C LEU A 210 4.67 -6.46 -9.87
N TRP A 211 3.98 -6.85 -8.82
CA TRP A 211 2.60 -7.31 -8.87
C TRP A 211 1.66 -6.29 -8.21
N MET A 212 0.53 -6.08 -8.85
CA MET A 212 -0.60 -5.30 -8.31
C MET A 212 -1.69 -6.25 -7.82
N CYS A 213 -2.02 -6.11 -6.54
CA CYS A 213 -3.13 -6.76 -5.88
C CYS A 213 -4.22 -5.70 -5.64
N ASP A 214 -5.10 -5.55 -6.62
CA ASP A 214 -6.24 -4.66 -6.57
C ASP A 214 -7.54 -5.49 -6.59
N PRO A 215 -8.29 -5.54 -5.49
CA PRO A 215 -9.53 -6.30 -5.41
C PRO A 215 -10.63 -5.88 -6.39
N ARG A 216 -10.50 -4.76 -7.12
CA ARG A 216 -11.38 -4.48 -8.27
C ARG A 216 -11.18 -5.46 -9.43
N TRP A 217 -10.04 -6.14 -9.47
CA TRP A 217 -9.70 -7.12 -10.48
C TRP A 217 -9.93 -8.52 -9.94
N ARG A 218 -10.48 -9.37 -10.80
CA ARG A 218 -10.60 -10.80 -10.50
C ARG A 218 -9.24 -11.47 -10.39
N THR A 219 -8.26 -11.02 -11.18
CA THR A 219 -6.90 -11.58 -11.20
C THR A 219 -5.91 -10.50 -10.79
N ALA A 220 -4.87 -10.90 -10.08
CA ALA A 220 -3.71 -10.04 -9.87
C ALA A 220 -3.01 -9.75 -11.22
N LYS A 221 -2.26 -8.65 -11.26
CA LYS A 221 -1.64 -8.16 -12.50
C LYS A 221 -0.15 -7.96 -12.32
N ASN A 222 0.64 -8.50 -13.24
CA ASN A 222 2.09 -8.31 -13.25
C ASN A 222 2.40 -7.03 -14.02
N VAL A 223 2.72 -5.96 -13.30
CA VAL A 223 2.97 -4.63 -13.87
C VAL A 223 4.15 -4.64 -14.83
N THR A 224 5.20 -5.42 -14.52
CA THR A 224 6.39 -5.54 -15.36
C THR A 224 6.05 -6.11 -16.75
N LYS A 225 5.08 -7.02 -16.82
CA LYS A 225 4.71 -7.73 -18.06
C LYS A 225 3.48 -7.16 -18.77
N GLU A 226 2.58 -6.54 -18.02
CA GLU A 226 1.26 -6.09 -18.49
C GLU A 226 1.13 -4.55 -18.44
N PHE A 227 2.24 -3.81 -18.50
CA PHE A 227 2.25 -2.36 -18.32
C PHE A 227 1.28 -1.64 -19.26
N GLU A 228 1.31 -1.94 -20.56
CA GLU A 228 0.48 -1.25 -21.55
C GLU A 228 -1.02 -1.41 -21.31
N ASP A 229 -1.48 -2.64 -21.00
CA ASP A 229 -2.88 -2.92 -20.66
C ASP A 229 -3.28 -2.13 -19.41
N LEU A 230 -2.47 -2.20 -18.36
CA LEU A 230 -2.74 -1.47 -17.12
C LEU A 230 -2.73 0.05 -17.35
N ALA A 231 -1.83 0.58 -18.18
CA ALA A 231 -1.70 2.00 -18.46
C ALA A 231 -2.95 2.55 -19.15
N GLN A 232 -3.64 1.76 -19.98
CA GLN A 232 -4.93 2.13 -20.55
C GLN A 232 -6.03 2.28 -19.49
N LYS A 233 -5.94 1.49 -18.41
CA LYS A 233 -6.96 1.41 -17.34
C LYS A 233 -6.74 2.43 -16.22
N TYR A 234 -5.51 2.56 -15.76
CA TYR A 234 -5.15 3.45 -14.63
C TYR A 234 -4.61 4.80 -15.09
N GLY A 235 -4.14 4.87 -16.34
CA GLY A 235 -3.37 5.98 -16.87
C GLY A 235 -1.87 5.73 -16.79
N ASP A 236 -1.18 5.91 -17.92
CA ASP A 236 0.28 5.81 -18.02
C ASP A 236 1.02 6.67 -16.97
N PRO A 237 0.67 7.97 -16.76
CA PRO A 237 1.34 8.78 -15.74
C PRO A 237 1.19 8.18 -14.34
N THR A 238 0.01 7.64 -14.02
CA THR A 238 -0.27 7.05 -12.71
C THR A 238 0.60 5.83 -12.43
N LEU A 239 0.77 4.94 -13.42
CA LEU A 239 1.59 3.74 -13.26
C LEU A 239 3.07 4.05 -13.30
N SER A 240 3.50 4.92 -14.22
CA SER A 240 4.89 5.38 -14.30
C SER A 240 5.33 6.03 -12.99
N ASP A 241 4.50 6.90 -12.41
CA ASP A 241 4.78 7.54 -11.12
C ASP A 241 4.86 6.50 -9.98
N MET A 242 3.98 5.51 -9.99
CA MET A 242 4.02 4.40 -9.02
C MET A 242 5.32 3.61 -9.10
N ILE A 243 5.69 3.14 -10.30
CA ILE A 243 6.89 2.32 -10.49
C ILE A 243 8.14 3.09 -10.06
N LYS A 244 8.32 4.31 -10.58
CA LYS A 244 9.45 5.18 -10.21
C LYS A 244 9.53 5.35 -8.70
N ARG A 245 8.38 5.58 -8.06
CA ARG A 245 8.36 5.75 -6.61
C ARG A 245 8.77 4.49 -5.88
N LEU A 246 8.17 3.35 -6.21
CA LEU A 246 8.49 2.09 -5.55
C LEU A 246 9.97 1.74 -5.73
N GLU A 247 10.54 1.98 -6.92
CA GLU A 247 11.99 1.82 -7.15
C GLU A 247 12.85 2.72 -6.27
N ILE A 248 12.42 3.96 -6.00
CA ILE A 248 13.10 4.86 -5.07
C ILE A 248 13.03 4.29 -3.65
N GLU A 249 11.84 3.92 -3.17
CA GLU A 249 11.65 3.39 -1.81
C GLU A 249 12.42 2.06 -1.62
N ASP A 250 12.46 1.19 -2.63
CA ASP A 250 13.23 -0.06 -2.59
C ASP A 250 14.74 0.21 -2.51
N ARG A 251 15.25 1.24 -3.22
CA ARG A 251 16.66 1.63 -3.14
C ARG A 251 17.01 2.26 -1.80
N LEU A 252 16.14 3.12 -1.26
CA LEU A 252 16.35 3.75 0.05
C LEU A 252 16.41 2.69 1.15
N PHE A 253 15.50 1.71 1.09
CA PHE A 253 15.50 0.58 2.02
C PHE A 253 16.83 -0.19 2.01
N LEU A 254 17.37 -0.51 0.83
CA LEU A 254 18.66 -1.19 0.71
C LEU A 254 19.82 -0.35 1.26
N ILE A 255 19.79 0.97 1.09
CA ILE A 255 20.81 1.87 1.64
C ILE A 255 20.74 1.86 3.17
N GLU A 256 19.55 1.96 3.75
CA GLU A 256 19.34 1.92 5.20
C GLU A 256 19.86 0.62 5.82
N GLU A 257 19.61 -0.52 5.17
CA GLU A 257 20.15 -1.82 5.64
C GLU A 257 21.68 -1.89 5.57
N VAL A 258 22.29 -1.36 4.51
CA VAL A 258 23.76 -1.33 4.38
C VAL A 258 24.38 -0.45 5.45
N VAL A 259 23.82 0.75 5.68
CA VAL A 259 24.30 1.68 6.71
C VAL A 259 24.19 1.05 8.10
N ALA A 260 23.03 0.48 8.45
CA ALA A 260 22.84 -0.17 9.75
C ALA A 260 23.81 -1.34 9.97
N HIS A 261 24.16 -2.07 8.91
CA HIS A 261 25.12 -3.17 8.98
C HIS A 261 26.57 -2.69 9.08
N GLU A 262 26.93 -1.56 8.47
CA GLU A 262 28.25 -0.92 8.63
C GLU A 262 28.42 -0.36 10.05
N GLU A 263 27.44 0.35 10.58
CA GLU A 263 27.43 0.84 11.96
C GLU A 263 27.57 -0.31 12.98
N ALA A 264 26.83 -1.41 12.78
CA ALA A 264 26.92 -2.59 13.64
C ALA A 264 28.27 -3.34 13.55
N LYS A 265 29.07 -3.11 12.49
CA LYS A 265 30.44 -3.63 12.38
C LYS A 265 31.42 -2.74 13.13
N GLU A 266 31.32 -1.42 12.99
CA GLU A 266 32.16 -0.44 13.68
C GLU A 266 32.04 -0.61 15.21
N ASP A 267 30.80 -0.73 15.73
CA ASP A 267 30.54 -1.01 17.15
C ASP A 267 31.22 -2.29 17.68
N LYS A 268 31.35 -3.32 16.81
CA LYS A 268 32.01 -4.58 17.17
C LYS A 268 33.52 -4.49 17.11
N GLU A 269 34.07 -3.62 16.27
CA GLU A 269 35.52 -3.37 16.18
C GLU A 269 35.98 -2.50 17.35
N GLU A 270 35.27 -1.44 17.70
CA GLU A 270 35.57 -0.61 18.88
C GLU A 270 35.53 -1.45 20.18
N LYS A 271 34.52 -2.29 20.37
CA LYS A 271 34.46 -3.22 21.52
C LYS A 271 35.60 -4.24 21.54
N LYS A 272 36.16 -4.63 20.39
CA LYS A 272 37.33 -5.52 20.33
C LYS A 272 38.63 -4.79 20.68
N GLU A 273 38.74 -3.51 20.36
CA GLU A 273 39.89 -2.69 20.75
C GLU A 273 39.86 -2.37 22.25
N GLU A 274 38.71 -2.06 22.84
CA GLU A 274 38.57 -1.85 24.29
C GLU A 274 38.98 -3.09 25.10
N ILE A 275 38.65 -4.29 24.62
CA ILE A 275 39.03 -5.56 25.28
C ILE A 275 40.55 -5.83 25.16
N LYS A 276 41.25 -5.23 24.20
CA LYS A 276 42.72 -5.35 24.07
C LYS A 276 43.51 -4.41 24.99
N VAL A 277 42.87 -3.45 25.66
CA VAL A 277 43.55 -2.44 26.49
C VAL A 277 43.47 -2.74 27.99
N VAL A 278 43.25 -3.99 28.44
CA VAL A 278 43.55 -4.38 29.84
C VAL A 278 44.05 -5.82 29.91
N SER A 279 45.30 -6.05 29.52
CA SER A 279 46.07 -7.16 30.06
C SER A 279 47.49 -6.69 30.36
N LEU A 280 47.66 -6.08 31.55
CA LEU A 280 48.99 -6.02 32.15
C LEU A 280 49.53 -7.45 32.28
N PRO A 281 50.80 -7.68 31.93
CA PRO A 281 51.37 -9.02 32.01
C PRO A 281 51.24 -9.54 33.44
N PRO A 282 50.73 -10.77 33.66
CA PRO A 282 50.76 -11.36 34.98
C PRO A 282 52.22 -11.46 35.41
N THR A 283 52.47 -11.02 36.64
CA THR A 283 53.74 -11.21 37.36
C THR A 283 54.10 -12.70 37.29
N PRO A 284 55.37 -13.05 37.04
CA PRO A 284 55.76 -14.44 36.78
C PRO A 284 55.48 -15.31 38.01
N VAL A 285 54.49 -16.19 37.91
CA VAL A 285 54.25 -17.26 38.88
C VAL A 285 55.02 -18.49 38.44
N GLU A 286 55.82 -19.03 39.35
CA GLU A 286 56.63 -20.23 39.19
C GLU A 286 55.82 -21.41 38.64
N LYS A 287 56.38 -22.04 37.61
CA LYS A 287 55.88 -23.26 36.99
C LYS A 287 55.94 -24.43 37.97
N LYS A 288 54.80 -25.11 38.18
CA LYS A 288 54.78 -26.55 38.50
C LYS A 288 54.31 -27.35 37.30
N PRO A 289 54.85 -28.57 37.08
CA PRO A 289 54.62 -29.34 35.88
C PRO A 289 53.21 -29.95 35.82
N SER A 290 52.75 -30.11 34.59
CA SER A 290 51.49 -30.73 34.20
C SER A 290 51.40 -32.22 34.54
N PRO A 291 50.19 -32.78 34.47
CA PRO A 291 50.02 -33.95 33.64
C PRO A 291 48.85 -33.85 32.66
N SER A 292 49.19 -34.15 31.41
CA SER A 292 48.50 -34.96 30.40
C SER A 292 46.96 -35.07 30.35
N ASN A 293 46.48 -34.82 29.12
CA ASN A 293 45.70 -35.74 28.27
C ASN A 293 44.16 -35.65 28.20
N PHE A 294 43.72 -35.66 26.93
CA PHE A 294 42.46 -36.17 26.34
C PHE A 294 41.22 -35.24 26.20
N ASP A 295 41.04 -34.82 24.94
CA ASP A 295 39.92 -35.14 24.03
C ASP A 295 38.51 -34.51 24.12
N LEU A 296 38.02 -34.26 22.89
CA LEU A 296 36.65 -34.29 22.36
C LEU A 296 35.95 -32.98 21.96
N TRP A 297 35.78 -32.91 20.64
CA TRP A 297 34.73 -32.25 19.85
C TRP A 297 33.35 -32.15 20.50
N LYS A 298 32.64 -31.03 20.21
CA LYS A 298 31.31 -31.09 19.57
C LYS A 298 30.93 -29.83 18.81
N GLN A 299 30.19 -30.09 17.74
CA GLN A 299 29.71 -29.20 16.68
C GLN A 299 28.58 -28.27 17.12
N GLY A 300 28.51 -27.10 16.49
CA GLY A 300 27.31 -26.26 16.40
C GLY A 300 27.35 -25.44 15.11
N LYS A 301 26.74 -25.98 14.05
CA LYS A 301 26.58 -25.30 12.75
C LYS A 301 25.52 -24.21 12.88
N GLY A 302 25.91 -22.95 12.72
CA GLY A 302 25.03 -21.85 12.35
C GLY A 302 25.46 -21.31 10.99
N SER A 303 24.77 -21.70 9.92
CA SER A 303 25.02 -21.18 8.57
C SER A 303 24.12 -19.98 8.32
N TYR A 304 24.69 -18.78 8.35
CA TYR A 304 24.09 -17.62 7.70
C TYR A 304 24.45 -17.70 6.21
N ARG A 305 23.45 -17.94 5.35
CA ARG A 305 23.57 -17.75 3.91
C ARG A 305 23.23 -16.28 3.62
N LEU A 306 24.26 -15.46 3.49
CA LEU A 306 24.17 -14.20 2.74
C LEU A 306 24.48 -14.56 1.28
N GLY A 307 23.50 -14.40 0.41
CA GLY A 307 23.62 -14.57 -1.03
C GLY A 307 22.62 -13.65 -1.72
N TYR A 308 23.00 -13.23 -2.94
CA TYR A 308 22.30 -12.31 -3.85
C TYR A 308 22.62 -10.82 -3.62
N GLY A 309 22.99 -10.02 -4.63
CA GLY A 309 23.10 -10.32 -6.05
C GLY A 309 23.04 -9.01 -6.86
N LEU A 310 24.17 -8.31 -6.99
CA LEU A 310 24.33 -7.19 -7.92
C LEU A 310 24.47 -7.74 -9.34
N LYS A 311 23.37 -7.86 -10.06
CA LYS A 311 23.37 -7.97 -11.53
C LYS A 311 22.01 -7.51 -12.04
N TYR A 312 21.99 -6.99 -13.27
CA TYR A 312 20.83 -6.47 -14.02
C TYR A 312 20.56 -4.98 -13.87
N MET A 313 21.38 -4.17 -14.54
CA MET A 313 20.87 -3.11 -15.41
C MET A 313 21.67 -3.16 -16.71
N LEU A 314 20.95 -3.30 -17.84
CA LEU A 314 21.27 -2.94 -19.23
C LEU A 314 20.77 -4.01 -20.22
N GLY A 315 19.78 -3.63 -21.04
CA GLY A 315 19.60 -4.15 -22.40
C GLY A 315 18.19 -4.61 -22.76
N TYR A 316 17.41 -3.75 -23.40
CA TYR A 316 16.41 -4.18 -24.40
C TYR A 316 16.35 -3.17 -25.56
N GLY A 317 16.67 -3.67 -26.76
CA GLY A 317 16.45 -2.98 -28.04
C GLY A 317 15.11 -3.39 -28.62
N ALA A 318 14.40 -2.42 -29.20
CA ALA A 318 13.08 -2.59 -29.79
C ALA A 318 13.16 -3.05 -31.26
N GLN A 319 12.21 -3.87 -31.70
CA GLN A 319 11.85 -4.05 -33.11
C GLN A 319 10.38 -3.67 -33.31
N GLU A 320 10.14 -2.75 -34.25
CA GLU A 320 8.81 -2.31 -34.67
C GLU A 320 8.16 -3.33 -35.62
N THR A 321 6.87 -3.63 -35.39
CA THR A 321 5.98 -4.13 -36.44
C THR A 321 4.66 -3.35 -36.40
N GLN A 322 4.17 -2.97 -37.58
CA GLN A 322 2.96 -2.15 -37.75
C GLN A 322 1.66 -2.99 -37.67
N PRO A 323 0.55 -2.46 -37.13
CA PRO A 323 -0.72 -3.18 -37.06
C PRO A 323 -1.62 -2.91 -38.27
N LYS A 324 -2.41 -3.94 -38.62
CA LYS A 324 -3.57 -3.85 -39.54
C LYS A 324 -4.82 -3.47 -38.75
N GLU A 325 -5.62 -2.56 -39.31
CA GLU A 325 -6.89 -2.11 -38.75
C GLU A 325 -8.00 -3.18 -38.86
N GLN A 326 -8.77 -3.35 -37.78
CA GLN A 326 -10.07 -4.02 -37.75
C GLN A 326 -11.13 -3.08 -37.16
N PRO A 327 -12.43 -3.29 -37.46
CA PRO A 327 -13.48 -2.35 -37.13
C PRO A 327 -13.73 -2.29 -35.62
N LYS A 328 -13.84 -1.06 -35.07
CA LYS A 328 -14.03 -0.81 -33.64
C LYS A 328 -15.46 -1.13 -33.19
N GLU A 329 -15.64 -2.28 -32.56
CA GLU A 329 -16.72 -2.47 -31.60
C GLU A 329 -16.37 -1.69 -30.32
N LYS A 330 -17.32 -0.95 -29.73
CA LYS A 330 -17.05 -0.17 -28.50
C LYS A 330 -16.60 -1.13 -27.40
N SER A 331 -15.43 -0.87 -26.83
CA SER A 331 -14.88 -1.68 -25.76
C SER A 331 -15.76 -1.60 -24.52
N ASP A 332 -15.79 -2.66 -23.70
CA ASP A 332 -16.52 -2.65 -22.43
C ASP A 332 -16.01 -1.59 -21.43
N TYR A 333 -14.83 -1.01 -21.71
CA TYR A 333 -14.25 0.12 -21.00
C TYR A 333 -14.88 1.47 -21.36
N ASP A 334 -15.27 1.68 -22.63
CA ASP A 334 -16.00 2.90 -23.02
C ASP A 334 -17.34 3.00 -22.26
N LYS A 335 -17.98 1.84 -22.01
CA LYS A 335 -19.17 1.72 -21.16
C LYS A 335 -18.89 1.94 -19.66
N TRP A 336 -17.63 1.80 -19.21
CA TRP A 336 -17.21 2.03 -17.82
C TRP A 336 -17.06 3.52 -17.51
N VAL A 337 -16.41 4.28 -18.40
CA VAL A 337 -16.18 5.74 -18.25
C VAL A 337 -17.50 6.53 -18.31
N GLU A 338 -18.46 6.12 -19.14
CA GLU A 338 -19.78 6.75 -19.20
C GLU A 338 -20.60 6.54 -17.90
N GLY A 339 -20.47 5.37 -17.27
CA GLY A 339 -21.16 5.05 -16.01
C GLY A 339 -20.61 5.79 -14.78
N ASP A 340 -19.30 6.01 -14.70
CA ASP A 340 -18.68 6.76 -13.60
C ASP A 340 -19.02 8.26 -13.64
N LYS A 341 -19.13 8.85 -14.84
CA LYS A 341 -19.62 10.22 -15.01
C LYS A 341 -21.07 10.39 -14.55
N GLN A 342 -21.93 9.39 -14.76
CA GLN A 342 -23.32 9.41 -14.27
C GLN A 342 -23.41 9.23 -12.75
N SER A 343 -22.59 8.36 -12.16
CA SER A 343 -22.62 8.08 -10.72
C SER A 343 -22.13 9.26 -9.88
N TYR A 344 -21.09 9.98 -10.34
CA TYR A 344 -20.62 11.22 -9.71
C TYR A 344 -21.67 12.34 -9.77
N ARG A 345 -22.37 12.48 -10.91
CA ARG A 345 -23.50 13.41 -11.02
C ARG A 345 -24.59 13.05 -10.02
N PHE A 346 -24.96 11.77 -9.93
CA PHE A 346 -26.04 11.32 -9.05
C PHE A 346 -25.74 11.60 -7.57
N GLY A 347 -24.54 11.28 -7.09
CA GLY A 347 -24.12 11.54 -5.71
C GLY A 347 -24.08 13.03 -5.35
N TYR A 348 -23.66 13.89 -6.28
CA TYR A 348 -23.70 15.34 -6.11
C TYR A 348 -25.14 15.85 -5.99
N TYR A 349 -26.06 15.39 -6.85
CA TYR A 349 -27.47 15.80 -6.77
C TYR A 349 -28.18 15.25 -5.52
N THR A 350 -27.85 14.05 -5.04
CA THR A 350 -28.45 13.51 -3.81
C THR A 350 -28.04 14.30 -2.58
N TYR A 351 -26.77 14.71 -2.49
CA TYR A 351 -26.28 15.57 -1.40
C TYR A 351 -27.04 16.91 -1.33
N TRP A 352 -27.27 17.57 -2.47
CA TRP A 352 -28.02 18.82 -2.52
C TRP A 352 -29.53 18.65 -2.32
N ALA A 353 -30.12 17.56 -2.81
CA ALA A 353 -31.53 17.23 -2.57
C ALA A 353 -31.81 16.97 -1.08
N ILE A 354 -30.91 16.30 -0.37
CA ILE A 354 -31.01 16.08 1.09
C ILE A 354 -30.87 17.40 1.85
N LYS A 355 -29.99 18.32 1.40
CA LYS A 355 -29.87 19.66 2.00
C LYS A 355 -31.12 20.53 1.76
N ALA A 356 -31.73 20.44 0.58
CA ALA A 356 -32.96 21.16 0.25
C ALA A 356 -34.18 20.62 1.04
N ALA A 357 -34.27 19.31 1.23
CA ALA A 357 -35.33 18.68 2.02
C ALA A 357 -35.28 19.05 3.52
N ASN A 358 -34.10 19.39 4.04
CA ASN A 358 -33.89 19.79 5.44
C ASN A 358 -33.97 21.31 5.68
N GLY A 359 -34.66 22.05 4.80
CA GLY A 359 -35.10 23.43 5.06
C GLY A 359 -34.01 24.50 5.16
N SER A 360 -32.78 24.23 4.71
CA SER A 360 -31.63 25.14 4.89
C SER A 360 -30.74 25.24 3.63
N GLY A 361 -31.34 25.59 2.50
CA GLY A 361 -30.60 25.96 1.29
C GLY A 361 -31.38 26.91 0.37
N PRO A 362 -30.73 27.87 -0.31
CA PRO A 362 -31.38 28.69 -1.32
C PRO A 362 -31.79 27.84 -2.53
N THR A 363 -32.89 28.20 -3.17
CA THR A 363 -33.30 27.66 -4.48
C THR A 363 -32.22 27.96 -5.51
N VAL A 364 -31.58 26.92 -6.06
CA VAL A 364 -30.50 27.08 -7.06
C VAL A 364 -31.09 26.90 -8.47
N SER A 365 -31.06 27.96 -9.28
CA SER A 365 -31.24 27.88 -10.73
C SER A 365 -30.02 27.21 -11.39
N GLU A 366 -30.21 26.53 -12.53
CA GLU A 366 -29.12 25.85 -13.26
C GLU A 366 -27.88 26.75 -13.43
N PRO A 367 -26.66 26.26 -13.14
CA PRO A 367 -25.45 27.07 -13.25
C PRO A 367 -25.17 27.41 -14.71
N GLN A 368 -25.05 28.71 -15.02
CA GLN A 368 -24.59 29.17 -16.32
C GLN A 368 -23.06 29.13 -16.38
N ILE A 369 -22.53 28.21 -17.17
CA ILE A 369 -21.09 28.11 -17.42
C ILE A 369 -20.76 28.99 -18.64
N THR A 370 -19.97 30.04 -18.43
CA THR A 370 -19.40 30.84 -19.51
C THR A 370 -17.87 30.74 -19.48
N THR A 371 -17.28 30.46 -20.64
CA THR A 371 -15.83 30.35 -20.83
C THR A 371 -15.30 31.55 -21.59
N THR A 372 -14.47 32.36 -20.94
CA THR A 372 -13.60 33.35 -21.59
C THR A 372 -12.21 33.34 -20.95
N ASN A 373 -11.18 33.33 -21.78
CA ASN A 373 -9.76 33.51 -21.41
C ASN A 373 -9.26 32.64 -20.24
N ASN A 374 -9.31 31.31 -20.39
CA ASN A 374 -8.67 30.33 -19.49
C ASN A 374 -9.06 30.41 -18.01
N LYS A 375 -10.23 30.98 -17.70
CA LYS A 375 -10.87 30.84 -16.39
C LYS A 375 -12.29 30.33 -16.56
N ILE A 376 -12.63 29.28 -15.81
CA ILE A 376 -13.99 28.80 -15.66
C ILE A 376 -14.59 29.61 -14.52
N LEU A 377 -15.57 30.47 -14.83
CA LEU A 377 -16.40 31.12 -13.82
C LEU A 377 -17.71 30.35 -13.74
N VAL A 378 -17.99 29.80 -12.56
CA VAL A 378 -19.27 29.18 -12.20
C VAL A 378 -19.99 30.22 -11.34
N LYS A 379 -21.13 30.73 -11.83
CA LYS A 379 -22.04 31.56 -11.03
C LYS A 379 -23.18 30.71 -10.48
#